data_AF-A0A7U5GVV6-F1
#
_entry.id   AF-A0A7U5GVV6-F1
#
_cell.length_a   1.000
_cell.length_b   1.000
_cell.length_c   1.000
_cell.angle_alpha   90.00
_cell.angle_beta   90.00
_cell.angle_gamma   90.00
#
_symmetry.space_group_name_H-M   'P 1'
#
loop_
_entity.id
_entity.type
_entity.pdbx_description
1 polymer ?
#
loop_
_entity_poly.entity_id
_entity_poly.type
_entity_poly.pdbx_seq_one_letter_code
_entity_poly.pdbx_strand_id
1 'polypeptide(L)'
;MDIAVIDKSVAKEDFREHKGLFHILKGKKVVRPDGELYDFTTDYYGFDPFQQKALEPFRARPLDMIYVADTYGVFSDDVKKQPDGQRSELIYGGMELPEWNELMDSKAESTTLIAEFNSFASPTSEEVSIVMQKSLGITWTGWIGRYFSDLANEEIPQWLAEGYKNQTDKEWVFAGPGLVFVHTSGQIIVLDGQENKSAAHFQLTAAGKKKFPDVYSSDYLYWFDVVEPAEQTEVLATYEFDLTEKGRSVLQGANIPETFPAVLHQNQTRTYYFAGDYADFDKQPILKWQGIHNVYKYFAEDVSAFYWLTYFPMMKTILDETYERKTKG
;
A
#
# COMPACT_ATOMS: atom_id res chain seq x y z
N MET A 1 -4.41 -0.16 -22.79
CA MET A 1 -3.94 0.90 -21.88
C MET A 1 -2.52 0.53 -21.54
N ASP A 2 -1.57 1.44 -21.71
CA ASP A 2 -0.17 1.20 -21.40
C ASP A 2 0.11 1.61 -19.95
N ILE A 3 0.41 0.60 -19.15
CA ILE A 3 0.58 0.66 -17.70
C ILE A 3 1.98 0.14 -17.39
N ALA A 4 2.75 0.92 -16.63
CA ALA A 4 3.95 0.42 -15.97
C ALA A 4 3.62 0.09 -14.51
N VAL A 5 3.93 -1.12 -14.09
CA VAL A 5 3.80 -1.57 -12.69
C VAL A 5 5.20 -1.74 -12.11
N ILE A 6 5.49 -1.04 -11.01
CA ILE A 6 6.77 -1.09 -10.32
C ILE A 6 6.56 -1.84 -9.00
N ASP A 7 7.25 -2.96 -8.86
CA ASP A 7 7.24 -3.79 -7.67
C ASP A 7 8.63 -4.41 -7.48
N LYS A 8 9.35 -3.91 -6.48
CA LYS A 8 10.71 -4.36 -6.16
C LYS A 8 10.77 -5.44 -5.07
N SER A 9 9.65 -5.81 -4.44
CA SER A 9 9.62 -6.71 -3.27
C SER A 9 9.25 -8.16 -3.60
N VAL A 10 9.18 -8.52 -4.89
CA VAL A 10 8.82 -9.87 -5.36
C VAL A 10 9.92 -10.92 -5.09
N ALA A 11 10.14 -11.26 -3.81
CA ALA A 11 11.14 -12.25 -3.39
C ALA A 11 10.73 -13.71 -3.68
N LYS A 12 9.41 -13.96 -3.81
CA LYS A 12 8.80 -15.29 -3.95
C LYS A 12 7.80 -15.33 -5.09
N GLU A 13 7.46 -16.54 -5.52
CA GLU A 13 6.54 -16.79 -6.65
C GLU A 13 5.04 -16.59 -6.31
N ASP A 14 4.72 -15.80 -5.27
CA ASP A 14 3.34 -15.49 -4.87
C ASP A 14 2.82 -14.17 -5.47
N PHE A 15 3.74 -13.23 -5.78
CA PHE A 15 3.53 -11.95 -6.45
C PHE A 15 2.56 -11.01 -5.71
N ARG A 16 2.51 -11.11 -4.39
CA ARG A 16 1.43 -10.57 -3.56
C ARG A 16 1.17 -9.07 -3.74
N GLU A 17 2.21 -8.24 -3.75
CA GLU A 17 2.05 -6.79 -3.65
C GLU A 17 1.44 -6.13 -4.90
N HIS A 18 1.46 -6.80 -6.06
CA HIS A 18 0.78 -6.28 -7.26
C HIS A 18 -0.33 -7.19 -7.80
N LYS A 19 -0.46 -8.43 -7.32
CA LYS A 19 -1.41 -9.41 -7.87
C LYS A 19 -2.86 -8.92 -7.81
N GLY A 20 -3.22 -8.18 -6.76
CA GLY A 20 -4.54 -7.55 -6.65
C GLY A 20 -4.86 -6.67 -7.85
N LEU A 21 -3.95 -5.75 -8.22
CA LEU A 21 -4.09 -4.90 -9.41
C LEU A 21 -4.29 -5.74 -10.68
N PHE A 22 -3.44 -6.73 -10.90
CA PHE A 22 -3.50 -7.56 -12.12
C PHE A 22 -4.79 -8.37 -12.22
N HIS A 23 -5.37 -8.79 -11.09
CA HIS A 23 -6.68 -9.40 -11.09
C HIS A 23 -7.75 -8.44 -11.63
N ILE A 24 -7.71 -7.17 -11.24
CA ILE A 24 -8.61 -6.12 -11.75
C ILE A 24 -8.39 -5.88 -13.24
N LEU A 25 -7.13 -5.74 -13.68
CA LEU A 25 -6.77 -5.54 -15.08
C LEU A 25 -7.32 -6.67 -15.96
N LYS A 26 -7.09 -7.92 -15.55
CA LYS A 26 -7.61 -9.10 -16.22
C LYS A 26 -9.13 -9.14 -16.22
N GLY A 27 -9.76 -8.83 -15.07
CA GLY A 27 -11.21 -8.75 -14.91
C GLY A 27 -11.83 -7.71 -15.85
N LYS A 28 -11.20 -6.56 -16.03
CA LYS A 28 -11.61 -5.49 -16.96
C LYS A 28 -11.15 -5.71 -18.40
N LYS A 29 -10.41 -6.79 -18.68
CA LYS A 29 -9.81 -7.09 -20.00
C LYS A 29 -8.96 -5.92 -20.52
N VAL A 30 -8.22 -5.27 -19.62
CA VAL A 30 -7.25 -4.27 -20.01
C VAL A 30 -6.12 -4.98 -20.76
N VAL A 31 -5.86 -4.52 -21.99
CA VAL A 31 -4.78 -5.03 -22.84
C VAL A 31 -3.64 -4.03 -22.95
N ARG A 32 -2.43 -4.56 -23.05
CA ARG A 32 -1.21 -3.85 -23.40
C ARG A 32 -1.29 -3.27 -24.83
N PRO A 33 -0.35 -2.40 -25.24
CA PRO A 33 -0.33 -1.85 -26.61
C PRO A 33 -0.22 -2.89 -27.72
N ASP A 34 0.40 -4.04 -27.44
CA ASP A 34 0.52 -5.18 -28.37
C ASP A 34 -0.78 -5.99 -28.53
N GLY A 35 -1.81 -5.68 -27.74
CA GLY A 35 -3.12 -6.34 -27.76
C GLY A 35 -3.25 -7.53 -26.80
N GLU A 36 -2.17 -7.92 -26.12
CA GLU A 36 -2.17 -9.02 -25.15
C GLU A 36 -2.67 -8.57 -23.77
N LEU A 37 -3.16 -9.52 -22.98
CA LEU A 37 -3.55 -9.26 -21.59
C LEU A 37 -2.31 -9.10 -20.71
N TYR A 38 -2.44 -8.30 -19.66
CA TYR A 38 -1.42 -8.19 -18.61
C TYR A 38 -1.24 -9.51 -17.84
N ASP A 39 0.02 -9.91 -17.64
CA ASP A 39 0.47 -11.07 -16.88
C ASP A 39 1.29 -10.62 -15.67
N PHE A 40 0.79 -10.94 -14.47
CA PHE A 40 1.41 -10.54 -13.20
C PHE A 40 2.81 -11.14 -13.02
N THR A 41 3.14 -12.25 -13.70
CA THR A 41 4.45 -12.88 -13.55
C THR A 41 5.55 -12.22 -14.38
N THR A 42 5.20 -11.37 -15.36
CA THR A 42 6.16 -10.84 -16.34
C THR A 42 6.01 -9.35 -16.65
N ASP A 43 4.84 -8.75 -16.46
CA ASP A 43 4.57 -7.35 -16.84
C ASP A 43 4.76 -6.36 -15.69
N TYR A 44 5.82 -6.52 -14.91
CA TYR A 44 6.23 -5.58 -13.87
C TYR A 44 7.74 -5.31 -13.95
N TYR A 45 8.18 -4.23 -13.30
CA TYR A 45 9.59 -3.87 -13.17
C TYR A 45 10.01 -3.99 -11.70
N GLY A 46 11.12 -4.68 -11.45
CA GLY A 46 11.69 -4.82 -10.10
C GLY A 46 12.54 -6.08 -9.97
N PHE A 47 12.11 -7.07 -9.18
CA PHE A 47 12.90 -8.28 -8.88
C PHE A 47 12.29 -9.56 -9.46
N ASP A 48 13.09 -10.42 -10.09
CA ASP A 48 12.68 -11.73 -10.62
C ASP A 48 12.83 -12.80 -9.52
N PRO A 49 11.72 -13.38 -8.99
CA PRO A 49 11.79 -14.39 -7.93
C PRO A 49 12.37 -15.72 -8.41
N PHE A 50 12.32 -16.02 -9.71
CA PHE A 50 12.82 -17.28 -10.27
C PHE A 50 14.34 -17.25 -10.45
N GLN A 51 14.85 -16.13 -10.97
CA GLN A 51 16.29 -15.94 -11.19
C GLN A 51 17.00 -15.31 -10.00
N GLN A 52 16.26 -14.81 -9.01
CA GLN A 52 16.76 -14.09 -7.85
C GLN A 52 17.68 -12.92 -8.23
N LYS A 53 17.22 -12.09 -9.17
CA LYS A 53 17.97 -10.92 -9.64
C LYS A 53 17.03 -9.78 -10.03
N ALA A 54 17.57 -8.56 -10.08
CA ALA A 54 16.86 -7.42 -10.62
C ALA A 54 16.49 -7.65 -12.10
N LEU A 55 15.27 -7.28 -12.46
CA LEU A 55 14.80 -7.14 -13.83
C LEU A 55 15.44 -5.91 -14.48
N GLU A 56 15.34 -5.82 -15.80
CA GLU A 56 15.77 -4.62 -16.52
C GLU A 56 15.00 -3.39 -16.00
N PRO A 57 15.69 -2.28 -15.71
CA PRO A 57 15.05 -1.09 -15.17
C PRO A 57 14.10 -0.48 -16.20
N PHE A 58 13.05 0.17 -15.70
CA PHE A 58 12.13 0.94 -16.53
C PHE A 58 12.87 2.06 -17.28
N ARG A 59 12.44 2.32 -18.52
CA ARG A 59 12.92 3.42 -19.37
C ARG A 59 11.76 4.24 -19.86
N ALA A 60 11.94 5.55 -19.84
CA ALA A 60 10.87 6.50 -20.09
C ALA A 60 10.23 6.29 -21.46
N ARG A 61 8.89 6.31 -21.45
CA ARG A 61 8.03 6.17 -22.62
C ARG A 61 6.63 6.67 -22.28
N PRO A 62 5.83 7.14 -23.24
CA PRO A 62 4.47 7.59 -22.93
C PRO A 62 3.65 6.49 -22.25
N LEU A 63 3.03 6.81 -21.12
CA LEU A 63 2.21 5.89 -20.33
C LEU A 63 0.80 6.45 -20.14
N ASP A 64 -0.19 5.56 -20.15
CA ASP A 64 -1.55 5.90 -19.71
C ASP A 64 -1.62 5.88 -18.17
N MET A 65 -0.85 4.98 -17.53
CA MET A 65 -0.83 4.83 -16.08
C MET A 65 0.54 4.37 -15.57
N ILE A 66 0.93 4.89 -14.40
CA ILE A 66 2.07 4.42 -13.62
C ILE A 66 1.50 3.92 -12.29
N TYR A 67 1.90 2.72 -11.88
CA TYR A 67 1.51 2.11 -10.62
C TYR A 67 2.75 1.65 -9.87
N VAL A 68 3.01 2.24 -8.71
CA VAL A 68 4.10 1.85 -7.81
C VAL A 68 3.47 1.08 -6.66
N ALA A 69 3.63 -0.25 -6.68
CA ALA A 69 3.05 -1.15 -5.69
C ALA A 69 3.88 -1.13 -4.41
N ASP A 70 5.15 -1.54 -4.51
CA ASP A 70 6.07 -1.61 -3.39
C ASP A 70 7.51 -1.42 -3.88
N THR A 71 8.31 -0.65 -3.15
CA THR A 71 9.73 -0.41 -3.46
C THR A 71 10.67 -0.85 -2.36
N TYR A 72 10.19 -1.37 -1.24
CA TYR A 72 10.98 -1.81 -0.08
C TYR A 72 12.10 -2.77 -0.48
N GLY A 73 11.75 -3.74 -1.31
CA GLY A 73 12.73 -4.64 -1.90
C GLY A 73 12.79 -6.02 -1.28
N VAL A 74 13.87 -6.72 -1.64
CA VAL A 74 14.19 -8.09 -1.27
C VAL A 74 15.47 -8.09 -0.44
N PHE A 75 15.41 -8.75 0.71
CA PHE A 75 16.52 -8.94 1.63
C PHE A 75 16.98 -10.40 1.63
N SER A 76 18.19 -10.65 2.15
CA SER A 76 18.79 -11.99 2.13
C SER A 76 18.05 -13.05 2.96
N ASP A 77 17.22 -12.64 3.92
CA ASP A 77 16.31 -13.55 4.63
C ASP A 77 15.09 -13.96 3.78
N ASP A 78 14.59 -13.07 2.93
CA ASP A 78 13.34 -13.28 2.18
C ASP A 78 13.45 -14.42 1.15
N VAL A 79 14.65 -14.60 0.60
CA VAL A 79 14.97 -15.66 -0.38
C VAL A 79 15.27 -17.02 0.26
N LYS A 80 15.35 -17.10 1.59
CA LYS A 80 15.52 -18.37 2.30
C LYS A 80 14.24 -19.21 2.21
N LYS A 81 14.40 -20.54 2.23
CA LYS A 81 13.25 -21.46 2.32
C LYS A 81 12.43 -21.28 3.59
N GLN A 82 13.10 -20.91 4.68
CA GLN A 82 12.51 -20.61 5.97
C GLN A 82 13.16 -19.31 6.47
N PRO A 83 12.55 -18.16 6.16
CA PRO A 83 12.96 -16.88 6.73
C PRO A 83 12.84 -16.94 8.25
N ASP A 84 13.80 -16.35 8.95
CA ASP A 84 13.83 -16.28 10.42
C ASP A 84 13.30 -14.94 10.95
N GLY A 85 13.04 -13.97 10.06
CA GLY A 85 12.46 -12.67 10.39
C GLY A 85 13.46 -11.69 11.01
N GLN A 86 14.75 -12.03 11.02
CA GLN A 86 15.80 -11.12 11.48
C GLN A 86 16.13 -10.08 10.42
N ARG A 87 16.65 -8.93 10.88
CA ARG A 87 17.22 -7.93 9.98
C ARG A 87 18.32 -8.57 9.16
N SER A 88 18.22 -8.42 7.85
CA SER A 88 19.15 -9.02 6.89
C SER A 88 19.64 -7.99 5.88
N GLU A 89 20.60 -8.37 5.05
CA GLU A 89 21.22 -7.47 4.07
C GLU A 89 20.28 -7.27 2.87
N LEU A 90 20.16 -6.01 2.40
CA LEU A 90 19.39 -5.69 1.20
C LEU A 90 20.05 -6.31 -0.03
N ILE A 91 19.29 -7.06 -0.83
CA ILE A 91 19.72 -7.57 -2.14
C ILE A 91 19.38 -6.56 -3.24
N TYR A 92 18.13 -6.09 -3.24
CA TYR A 92 17.61 -5.15 -4.24
C TYR A 92 16.39 -4.44 -3.67
N GLY A 93 16.26 -3.13 -3.88
CA GLY A 93 15.14 -2.36 -3.34
C GLY A 93 15.45 -0.87 -3.33
N GLY A 94 14.51 -0.12 -2.79
CA GLY A 94 14.52 1.34 -2.77
C GLY A 94 14.26 1.93 -4.15
N MET A 95 13.69 3.13 -4.16
CA MET A 95 13.66 3.94 -5.38
C MET A 95 14.96 4.73 -5.50
N GLU A 96 15.61 4.68 -6.67
CA GLU A 96 16.70 5.60 -6.98
C GLU A 96 16.18 6.84 -7.72
N LEU A 97 16.86 7.98 -7.56
CA LEU A 97 16.45 9.22 -8.23
C LEU A 97 16.38 9.09 -9.77
N PRO A 98 17.34 8.45 -10.46
CA PRO A 98 17.25 8.27 -11.90
C PRO A 98 16.03 7.42 -12.31
N GLU A 99 15.70 6.36 -11.57
CA GLU A 99 14.53 5.54 -11.83
C GLU A 99 13.22 6.33 -11.63
N TRP A 100 13.13 7.09 -10.54
CA TRP A 100 11.98 7.97 -10.29
C TRP A 100 11.79 8.99 -11.41
N ASN A 101 12.89 9.60 -11.89
CA ASN A 101 12.85 10.55 -12.99
C ASN A 101 12.35 9.90 -14.28
N GLU A 102 12.77 8.68 -14.61
CA GLU A 102 12.26 7.96 -15.80
C GLU A 102 10.74 7.74 -15.74
N LEU A 103 10.20 7.45 -14.54
CA LEU A 103 8.75 7.35 -14.32
C LEU A 103 8.06 8.71 -14.51
N MET A 104 8.63 9.77 -13.94
CA MET A 104 8.05 11.12 -14.06
C MET A 104 8.16 11.67 -15.49
N ASP A 105 9.21 11.34 -16.24
CA ASP A 105 9.38 11.71 -17.65
C ASP A 105 8.36 10.99 -18.55
N SER A 106 7.84 9.85 -18.10
CA SER A 106 6.76 9.12 -18.78
C SER A 106 5.37 9.70 -18.51
N LYS A 107 5.26 10.61 -17.54
CA LYS A 107 4.01 11.16 -17.05
C LYS A 107 3.58 12.37 -17.89
N ALA A 108 2.60 12.16 -18.77
CA ALA A 108 1.90 13.23 -19.47
C ALA A 108 0.75 13.81 -18.63
N GLU A 109 0.11 14.87 -19.12
CA GLU A 109 -1.08 15.45 -18.48
C GLU A 109 -2.22 14.43 -18.34
N SER A 110 -2.36 13.46 -19.25
CA SER A 110 -3.41 12.44 -19.19
C SER A 110 -3.06 11.25 -18.27
N THR A 111 -1.78 11.05 -17.96
CA THR A 111 -1.26 9.88 -17.24
C THR A 111 -1.72 9.88 -15.79
N THR A 112 -2.30 8.77 -15.33
CA THR A 112 -2.58 8.56 -13.90
C THR A 112 -1.33 8.02 -13.21
N LEU A 113 -0.96 8.59 -12.05
CA LEU A 113 0.05 8.03 -11.16
C LEU A 113 -0.64 7.50 -9.91
N ILE A 114 -0.33 6.27 -9.51
CA ILE A 114 -0.70 5.71 -8.21
C ILE A 114 0.56 5.19 -7.55
N ALA A 115 0.77 5.51 -6.29
CA ALA A 115 1.75 4.84 -5.42
C ALA A 115 1.05 4.39 -4.14
N GLU A 116 1.44 3.22 -3.62
CA GLU A 116 0.93 2.69 -2.37
C GLU A 116 1.95 2.83 -1.24
N PHE A 117 1.55 2.38 -0.05
CA PHE A 117 2.43 2.16 1.09
C PHE A 117 3.75 1.50 0.67
N ASN A 118 4.82 1.78 1.40
CA ASN A 118 6.14 1.18 1.17
C ASN A 118 6.85 1.58 -0.16
N SER A 119 6.42 2.68 -0.78
CA SER A 119 6.97 3.15 -2.06
C SER A 119 8.08 4.21 -1.95
N PHE A 120 8.35 4.76 -0.77
CA PHE A 120 9.37 5.81 -0.57
C PHE A 120 10.11 5.72 0.76
N ALA A 121 9.77 4.75 1.61
CA ALA A 121 10.46 4.51 2.87
C ALA A 121 11.81 3.82 2.64
N SER A 122 12.58 3.62 3.73
CA SER A 122 13.81 2.81 3.69
C SER A 122 13.54 1.49 2.96
N PRO A 123 14.39 1.06 2.02
CA PRO A 123 15.78 1.50 1.81
C PRO A 123 15.96 2.66 0.80
N THR A 124 14.88 3.32 0.37
CA THR A 124 14.96 4.57 -0.40
C THR A 124 15.68 5.64 0.43
N SER A 125 16.61 6.39 -0.18
CA SER A 125 17.33 7.46 0.54
C SER A 125 16.37 8.60 0.94
N GLU A 126 16.69 9.32 2.01
CA GLU A 126 15.86 10.42 2.50
C GLU A 126 15.64 11.49 1.42
N GLU A 127 16.68 11.81 0.64
CA GLU A 127 16.60 12.80 -0.44
C GLU A 127 15.61 12.36 -1.53
N VAL A 128 15.65 11.09 -1.93
CA VAL A 128 14.71 10.54 -2.93
C VAL A 128 13.30 10.47 -2.35
N SER A 129 13.16 10.06 -1.08
CA SER A 129 11.89 10.00 -0.38
C SER A 129 11.18 11.36 -0.38
N ILE A 130 11.91 12.44 -0.07
CA ILE A 130 11.38 13.81 -0.08
C ILE A 130 10.90 14.21 -1.49
N VAL A 131 11.67 13.86 -2.53
CA VAL A 131 11.27 14.13 -3.93
C VAL A 131 9.99 13.38 -4.31
N MET A 132 9.87 12.12 -3.91
CA MET A 132 8.69 11.30 -4.15
C MET A 132 7.47 11.83 -3.40
N GLN A 133 7.59 12.10 -2.10
CA GLN A 133 6.52 12.65 -1.27
C GLN A 133 5.95 13.95 -1.85
N LYS A 134 6.83 14.86 -2.31
CA LYS A 134 6.40 16.09 -3.00
C LYS A 134 5.61 15.82 -4.28
N SER A 135 6.06 14.83 -5.07
CA SER A 135 5.41 14.44 -6.33
C SER A 135 4.07 13.73 -6.09
N LEU A 136 3.94 13.04 -4.96
CA LEU A 136 2.74 12.35 -4.50
C LEU A 136 1.77 13.26 -3.74
N GLY A 137 2.20 14.47 -3.37
CA GLY A 137 1.37 15.44 -2.66
C GLY A 137 1.15 15.09 -1.20
N ILE A 138 2.11 14.46 -0.56
CA ILE A 138 2.03 14.04 0.85
C ILE A 138 3.25 14.48 1.65
N THR A 139 3.16 14.38 2.96
CA THR A 139 4.30 14.40 3.88
C THR A 139 4.15 13.22 4.82
N TRP A 140 5.14 12.34 4.87
CA TRP A 140 5.14 11.20 5.78
C TRP A 140 5.61 11.64 7.17
N THR A 141 4.89 11.26 8.21
CA THR A 141 5.26 11.62 9.58
C THR A 141 6.38 10.73 10.14
N GLY A 142 6.87 9.77 9.36
CA GLY A 142 7.81 8.74 9.80
C GLY A 142 7.16 7.58 10.56
N TRP A 143 5.84 7.58 10.73
CA TRP A 143 5.10 6.52 11.41
C TRP A 143 4.47 5.57 10.40
N ILE A 144 4.63 4.27 10.64
CA ILE A 144 3.79 3.22 10.06
C ILE A 144 2.97 2.58 11.19
N GLY A 145 1.85 1.96 10.84
CA GLY A 145 1.08 1.18 11.79
C GLY A 145 0.47 -0.06 11.17
N ARG A 146 0.10 -1.01 12.04
CA ARG A 146 -0.64 -2.21 11.65
C ARG A 146 -1.53 -2.70 12.79
N TYR A 147 -2.68 -3.22 12.42
CA TYR A 147 -3.53 -3.96 13.33
C TYR A 147 -3.14 -5.45 13.36
N PHE A 148 -3.11 -6.02 14.56
CA PHE A 148 -2.94 -7.44 14.78
C PHE A 148 -4.20 -7.99 15.43
N SER A 149 -4.73 -9.08 14.86
CA SER A 149 -5.85 -9.81 15.45
C SER A 149 -5.49 -10.46 16.80
N ASP A 150 -4.21 -10.78 16.98
CA ASP A 150 -3.63 -11.20 18.25
C ASP A 150 -2.16 -10.73 18.35
N LEU A 151 -1.85 -9.93 19.36
CA LEU A 151 -0.50 -9.46 19.67
C LEU A 151 0.41 -10.56 20.27
N ALA A 152 -0.13 -11.75 20.55
CA ALA A 152 0.66 -12.94 20.90
C ALA A 152 1.00 -13.83 19.69
N ASN A 153 0.54 -13.48 18.48
CA ASN A 153 0.72 -14.28 17.27
C ASN A 153 2.20 -14.38 16.85
N GLU A 154 2.58 -15.51 16.24
CA GLU A 154 3.86 -15.70 15.55
C GLU A 154 4.08 -14.70 14.40
N GLU A 155 3.02 -14.06 13.91
CA GLU A 155 3.09 -12.96 12.93
C GLU A 155 3.76 -11.69 13.47
N ILE A 156 3.96 -11.56 14.79
CA ILE A 156 4.71 -10.43 15.36
C ILE A 156 6.19 -10.59 14.98
N PRO A 157 6.76 -9.66 14.19
CA PRO A 157 8.15 -9.80 13.77
C PRO A 157 9.10 -9.74 14.96
N GLN A 158 10.14 -10.58 14.94
CA GLN A 158 11.14 -10.62 16.02
C GLN A 158 11.75 -9.24 16.28
N TRP A 159 12.06 -8.49 15.22
CA TRP A 159 12.61 -7.14 15.32
C TRP A 159 11.70 -6.16 16.09
N LEU A 160 10.38 -6.36 16.04
CA LEU A 160 9.41 -5.50 16.70
C LEU A 160 9.40 -5.78 18.21
N ALA A 161 9.35 -7.05 18.60
CA ALA A 161 9.42 -7.46 20.00
C ALA A 161 10.76 -7.07 20.64
N GLU A 162 11.87 -7.26 19.94
CA GLU A 162 13.20 -6.84 20.37
C GLU A 162 13.31 -5.32 20.48
N GLY A 163 12.79 -4.58 19.50
CA GLY A 163 12.74 -3.11 19.54
C GLY A 163 11.95 -2.60 20.74
N TYR A 164 10.79 -3.19 21.03
CA TYR A 164 9.97 -2.83 22.18
C TYR A 164 10.69 -3.09 23.50
N LYS A 165 11.36 -4.26 23.63
CA LYS A 165 12.15 -4.59 24.80
C LYS A 165 13.30 -3.63 25.01
N ASN A 166 14.03 -3.29 23.95
CA ASN A 166 15.14 -2.33 24.01
C ASN A 166 14.66 -0.92 24.38
N GLN A 167 13.45 -0.53 23.96
CA GLN A 167 12.86 0.76 24.30
C GLN A 167 12.38 0.84 25.75
N THR A 168 11.84 -0.25 26.30
CA THR A 168 11.05 -0.21 27.56
C THR A 168 11.63 -1.03 28.71
N ASP A 169 12.68 -1.83 28.47
CA ASP A 169 13.22 -2.86 29.36
C ASP A 169 12.19 -3.94 29.78
N LYS A 170 11.10 -4.09 29.01
CA LYS A 170 10.03 -5.07 29.28
C LYS A 170 9.92 -6.09 28.17
N GLU A 171 9.66 -7.35 28.55
CA GLU A 171 9.34 -8.40 27.58
C GLU A 171 8.01 -8.11 26.88
N TRP A 172 7.90 -8.56 25.64
CA TRP A 172 6.63 -8.53 24.89
C TRP A 172 5.68 -9.57 25.48
N VAL A 173 4.70 -9.11 26.25
CA VAL A 173 3.71 -9.96 26.95
C VAL A 173 2.27 -9.60 26.59
N PHE A 174 2.08 -8.92 25.45
CA PHE A 174 0.76 -8.55 24.94
C PHE A 174 0.02 -9.77 24.38
N ALA A 175 -1.30 -9.73 24.44
CA ALA A 175 -2.18 -10.76 23.89
C ALA A 175 -3.52 -10.16 23.48
N GLY A 176 -4.19 -10.81 22.53
CA GLY A 176 -5.44 -10.33 21.95
C GLY A 176 -5.22 -9.19 20.96
N PRO A 177 -6.31 -8.62 20.42
CA PRO A 177 -6.20 -7.66 19.34
C PRO A 177 -5.59 -6.32 19.77
N GLY A 178 -4.87 -5.68 18.85
CA GLY A 178 -4.29 -4.36 19.12
C GLY A 178 -3.66 -3.70 17.90
N LEU A 179 -3.27 -2.45 18.08
CA LEU A 179 -2.56 -1.65 17.09
C LEU A 179 -1.11 -1.45 17.52
N VAL A 180 -0.21 -1.57 16.56
CA VAL A 180 1.19 -1.22 16.75
C VAL A 180 1.57 -0.13 15.78
N PHE A 181 2.26 0.89 16.28
CA PHE A 181 2.90 1.92 15.47
C PHE A 181 4.41 1.87 15.64
N VAL A 182 5.13 2.07 14.55
CA VAL A 182 6.59 2.08 14.50
C VAL A 182 7.04 3.35 13.80
N HIS A 183 7.94 4.11 14.44
CA HIS A 183 8.53 5.30 13.87
C HIS A 183 9.91 5.00 13.28
N THR A 184 10.34 5.76 12.28
CA THR A 184 11.69 5.68 11.70
C THR A 184 12.82 5.90 12.72
N SER A 185 12.54 6.60 13.84
CA SER A 185 13.49 6.75 14.97
C SER A 185 13.68 5.47 15.80
N GLY A 186 12.89 4.43 15.54
CA GLY A 186 12.83 3.20 16.33
C GLY A 186 11.81 3.23 17.47
N GLN A 187 11.05 4.33 17.61
CA GLN A 187 9.99 4.40 18.62
C GLN A 187 8.84 3.43 18.27
N ILE A 188 8.39 2.66 19.26
CA ILE A 188 7.30 1.68 19.14
C ILE A 188 6.19 2.04 20.13
N ILE A 189 4.96 2.06 19.64
CA ILE A 189 3.74 2.25 20.44
C ILE A 189 2.85 1.05 20.23
N VAL A 190 2.38 0.47 21.34
CA VAL A 190 1.43 -0.64 21.34
C VAL A 190 0.16 -0.16 22.04
N LEU A 191 -0.98 -0.28 21.36
CA LEU A 191 -2.30 -0.05 21.90
C LEU A 191 -3.03 -1.39 21.97
N ASP A 192 -3.13 -1.97 23.16
CA ASP A 192 -3.81 -3.25 23.36
C ASP A 192 -5.32 -3.04 23.56
N GLY A 193 -6.04 -4.09 23.93
CA GLY A 193 -7.48 -4.02 24.19
C GLY A 193 -7.91 -3.00 25.26
N GLN A 194 -7.02 -2.42 26.06
CA GLN A 194 -7.32 -1.34 26.99
C GLN A 194 -7.32 0.04 26.31
N GLU A 195 -6.50 0.22 25.28
CA GLU A 195 -6.34 1.48 24.53
C GLU A 195 -7.15 1.53 23.24
N ASN A 196 -7.34 0.38 22.59
CA ASN A 196 -7.93 0.25 21.27
C ASN A 196 -8.99 -0.86 21.22
N LYS A 197 -10.07 -0.63 20.46
CA LYS A 197 -11.22 -1.56 20.35
C LYS A 197 -11.49 -2.02 18.92
N SER A 198 -10.78 -1.50 17.92
CA SER A 198 -11.04 -1.82 16.52
C SER A 198 -9.76 -1.95 15.69
N ALA A 199 -9.89 -2.46 14.48
CA ALA A 199 -8.89 -2.23 13.44
C ALA A 199 -8.99 -0.79 12.89
N ALA A 200 -8.17 -0.46 11.89
CA ALA A 200 -8.30 0.78 11.15
C ALA A 200 -9.59 0.75 10.32
N HIS A 201 -10.55 1.61 10.63
CA HIS A 201 -11.76 1.77 9.83
C HIS A 201 -11.47 2.70 8.65
N PHE A 202 -11.47 2.15 7.43
CA PHE A 202 -11.38 2.95 6.21
C PHE A 202 -12.71 3.65 5.96
N GLN A 203 -12.70 4.99 5.93
CA GLN A 203 -13.89 5.80 5.69
C GLN A 203 -13.69 6.77 4.53
N LEU A 204 -14.65 6.83 3.62
CA LEU A 204 -14.64 7.83 2.55
C LEU A 204 -15.08 9.19 3.10
N THR A 205 -14.34 10.23 2.74
CA THR A 205 -14.75 11.62 2.95
C THR A 205 -15.92 11.97 2.02
N ALA A 206 -16.52 13.16 2.18
CA ALA A 206 -17.57 13.63 1.27
C ALA A 206 -17.07 13.68 -0.19
N ALA A 207 -15.83 14.10 -0.41
CA ALA A 207 -15.19 14.09 -1.73
C ALA A 207 -14.98 12.66 -2.23
N GLY A 208 -14.48 11.76 -1.38
CA GLY A 208 -14.34 10.34 -1.69
C GLY A 208 -15.64 9.67 -2.10
N LYS A 209 -16.74 9.89 -1.38
CA LYS A 209 -18.07 9.34 -1.71
C LYS A 209 -18.58 9.83 -3.06
N LYS A 210 -18.31 11.09 -3.41
CA LYS A 210 -18.65 11.66 -4.72
C LYS A 210 -17.82 11.04 -5.83
N LYS A 211 -16.52 10.83 -5.58
CA LYS A 211 -15.56 10.27 -6.54
C LYS A 211 -15.77 8.77 -6.76
N PHE A 212 -16.06 8.04 -5.69
CA PHE A 212 -16.14 6.58 -5.64
C PHE A 212 -17.50 6.12 -5.06
N PRO A 213 -18.61 6.28 -5.80
CA PRO A 213 -19.95 5.95 -5.30
C PRO A 213 -20.16 4.45 -5.02
N ASP A 214 -19.36 3.58 -5.63
CA ASP A 214 -19.45 2.11 -5.50
C ASP A 214 -18.48 1.53 -4.45
N VAL A 215 -17.67 2.38 -3.80
CA VAL A 215 -16.73 2.00 -2.74
C VAL A 215 -17.46 2.03 -1.39
N TYR A 216 -17.30 0.96 -0.61
CA TYR A 216 -17.82 0.87 0.75
C TYR A 216 -16.71 1.09 1.76
N SER A 217 -17.07 1.58 2.94
CA SER A 217 -16.18 1.61 4.09
C SER A 217 -15.99 0.19 4.64
N SER A 218 -14.77 -0.14 5.07
CA SER A 218 -14.42 -1.45 5.60
C SER A 218 -13.24 -1.36 6.56
N ASP A 219 -13.02 -2.40 7.33
CA ASP A 219 -11.82 -2.49 8.16
C ASP A 219 -10.60 -2.77 7.27
N TYR A 220 -9.48 -2.16 7.62
CA TYR A 220 -8.18 -2.37 7.04
C TYR A 220 -7.25 -2.95 8.12
N LEU A 221 -6.70 -4.13 7.85
CA LEU A 221 -6.00 -4.94 8.84
C LEU A 221 -4.48 -4.97 8.66
N TYR A 222 -3.96 -4.34 7.61
CA TYR A 222 -2.56 -4.47 7.21
C TYR A 222 -1.77 -3.17 7.44
N TRP A 223 -0.54 -3.10 6.92
CA TRP A 223 0.36 -1.98 7.16
C TRP A 223 -0.11 -0.71 6.45
N PHE A 224 -0.03 0.41 7.17
CA PHE A 224 -0.38 1.73 6.66
C PHE A 224 0.64 2.78 7.08
N ASP A 225 0.71 3.85 6.30
CA ASP A 225 1.49 5.04 6.59
C ASP A 225 0.62 6.08 7.34
N VAL A 226 1.21 6.78 8.29
CA VAL A 226 0.63 8.01 8.84
C VAL A 226 1.20 9.18 8.04
N VAL A 227 0.34 9.81 7.25
CA VAL A 227 0.72 10.91 6.34
C VAL A 227 -0.13 12.15 6.56
N GLU A 228 0.39 13.28 6.11
CA GLU A 228 -0.33 14.55 6.04
C GLU A 228 -0.49 14.97 4.57
N PRO A 229 -1.64 15.58 4.19
CA PRO A 229 -1.82 16.10 2.84
C PRO A 229 -0.94 17.32 2.61
N ALA A 230 -0.22 17.37 1.48
CA ALA A 230 0.39 18.60 1.00
C ALA A 230 -0.68 19.61 0.52
N GLU A 231 -0.28 20.84 0.25
CA GLU A 231 -1.17 21.84 -0.35
C GLU A 231 -1.79 21.30 -1.66
N GLN A 232 -3.09 21.56 -1.85
CA GLN A 232 -3.87 21.15 -3.03
C GLN A 232 -4.06 19.63 -3.19
N THR A 233 -3.69 18.84 -2.18
CA THR A 233 -4.01 17.42 -2.12
C THR A 233 -5.33 17.21 -1.38
N GLU A 234 -6.29 16.57 -2.03
CA GLU A 234 -7.59 16.23 -1.44
C GLU A 234 -7.52 14.88 -0.74
N VAL A 235 -8.07 14.81 0.48
CA VAL A 235 -8.24 13.55 1.21
C VAL A 235 -9.55 12.90 0.80
N LEU A 236 -9.48 11.76 0.11
CA LEU A 236 -10.65 11.01 -0.36
C LEU A 236 -11.10 9.96 0.66
N ALA A 237 -10.19 9.46 1.48
CA ALA A 237 -10.51 8.55 2.56
C ALA A 237 -9.60 8.77 3.78
N THR A 238 -10.06 8.35 4.94
CA THR A 238 -9.36 8.41 6.22
C THR A 238 -9.34 7.06 6.91
N TYR A 239 -8.36 6.85 7.78
CA TYR A 239 -8.38 5.83 8.81
C TYR A 239 -8.94 6.41 10.11
N GLU A 240 -9.86 5.68 10.72
CA GLU A 240 -10.45 6.00 12.02
C GLU A 240 -10.36 4.78 12.94
N PHE A 241 -10.29 5.01 14.25
CA PHE A 241 -10.09 3.96 15.24
C PHE A 241 -11.00 4.16 16.45
N ASP A 242 -11.54 3.07 16.99
CA ASP A 242 -12.28 3.08 18.25
C ASP A 242 -11.31 3.08 19.44
N LEU A 243 -10.78 4.26 19.74
CA LEU A 243 -9.84 4.48 20.84
C LEU A 243 -10.55 4.79 22.16
N THR A 244 -10.01 4.23 23.25
CA THR A 244 -10.35 4.70 24.60
C THR A 244 -9.67 6.05 24.87
N GLU A 245 -10.08 6.76 25.92
CA GLU A 245 -9.43 8.02 26.33
C GLU A 245 -7.93 7.84 26.59
N LYS A 246 -7.55 6.68 27.12
CA LYS A 246 -6.15 6.29 27.30
C LYS A 246 -5.44 6.13 25.96
N GLY A 247 -6.05 5.43 25.00
CA GLY A 247 -5.50 5.27 23.65
C GLY A 247 -5.31 6.59 22.92
N ARG A 248 -6.31 7.49 22.98
CA ARG A 248 -6.19 8.85 22.45
C ARG A 248 -5.01 9.61 23.06
N SER A 249 -4.86 9.55 24.38
CA SER A 249 -3.77 10.22 25.08
C SER A 249 -2.40 9.69 24.66
N VAL A 250 -2.28 8.36 24.41
CA VAL A 250 -1.04 7.76 23.91
C VAL A 250 -0.70 8.25 22.50
N LEU A 251 -1.67 8.27 21.57
CA LEU A 251 -1.44 8.77 20.22
C LEU A 251 -1.09 10.26 20.20
N GLN A 252 -1.83 11.08 20.96
CA GLN A 252 -1.56 12.51 21.09
C GLN A 252 -0.15 12.78 21.64
N GLY A 253 0.29 12.01 22.64
CA GLY A 253 1.65 12.10 23.19
C GLY A 253 2.76 11.76 22.18
N ALA A 254 2.43 11.04 21.11
CA ALA A 254 3.31 10.68 20.02
C ALA A 254 3.15 11.55 18.76
N ASN A 255 2.28 12.57 18.82
CA ASN A 255 1.88 13.39 17.67
C ASN A 255 1.27 12.57 16.52
N ILE A 256 0.63 11.43 16.83
CA ILE A 256 -0.16 10.68 15.85
C ILE A 256 -1.60 11.20 15.94
N PRO A 257 -2.17 11.72 14.84
CA PRO A 257 -3.57 12.17 14.85
C PRO A 257 -4.53 10.98 15.01
N GLU A 258 -5.68 11.21 15.63
CA GLU A 258 -6.72 10.17 15.81
C GLU A 258 -7.39 9.78 14.47
N THR A 259 -7.27 10.65 13.47
CA THR A 259 -7.76 10.42 12.11
C THR A 259 -6.72 10.96 11.14
N PHE A 260 -6.29 10.13 10.20
CA PHE A 260 -5.35 10.52 9.17
C PHE A 260 -5.77 9.97 7.80
N PRO A 261 -5.25 10.54 6.70
CA PRO A 261 -5.56 10.11 5.35
C PRO A 261 -5.25 8.63 5.09
N ALA A 262 -6.17 7.97 4.38
CA ALA A 262 -6.01 6.64 3.80
C ALA A 262 -5.85 6.72 2.26
N VAL A 263 -6.56 7.65 1.62
CA VAL A 263 -6.42 7.91 0.17
C VAL A 263 -6.31 9.40 -0.05
N LEU A 264 -5.26 9.79 -0.78
CA LEU A 264 -5.00 11.17 -1.17
C LEU A 264 -5.01 11.29 -2.69
N HIS A 265 -5.47 12.44 -3.19
CA HIS A 265 -5.57 12.69 -4.62
C HIS A 265 -5.24 14.13 -4.98
N GLN A 266 -4.31 14.30 -5.91
CA GLN A 266 -4.00 15.56 -6.56
C GLN A 266 -4.66 15.59 -7.94
N ASN A 267 -5.77 16.31 -8.07
CA ASN A 267 -6.55 16.31 -9.30
C ASN A 267 -5.81 16.91 -10.52
N GLN A 268 -4.97 17.93 -10.30
CA GLN A 268 -4.23 18.59 -11.40
C GLN A 268 -3.20 17.65 -12.02
N THR A 269 -2.46 16.93 -11.18
CA THR A 269 -1.44 15.98 -11.60
C THR A 269 -2.00 14.57 -11.81
N ARG A 270 -3.26 14.28 -11.45
CA ARG A 270 -3.88 12.94 -11.52
C ARG A 270 -3.05 11.90 -10.76
N THR A 271 -2.53 12.33 -9.62
CA THR A 271 -1.73 11.50 -8.74
C THR A 271 -2.59 11.06 -7.56
N TYR A 272 -2.62 9.76 -7.32
CA TYR A 272 -3.18 9.16 -6.13
C TYR A 272 -2.04 8.62 -5.27
N TYR A 273 -2.23 8.73 -3.96
CA TYR A 273 -1.42 7.99 -3.01
C TYR A 273 -2.33 7.22 -2.07
N PHE A 274 -2.06 5.93 -1.92
CA PHE A 274 -2.76 5.02 -1.03
C PHE A 274 -1.87 4.78 0.18
N ALA A 275 -2.31 5.24 1.36
CA ALA A 275 -1.54 5.16 2.59
C ALA A 275 -1.62 3.77 3.26
N GLY A 276 -1.89 2.73 2.46
CA GLY A 276 -1.82 1.33 2.87
C GLY A 276 -1.52 0.48 1.65
N ASP A 277 -1.06 -0.73 1.91
CA ASP A 277 -0.82 -1.75 0.90
C ASP A 277 -2.16 -2.43 0.58
N TYR A 278 -2.80 -1.95 -0.47
CA TYR A 278 -4.17 -2.29 -0.85
C TYR A 278 -4.22 -3.36 -1.91
N ALA A 279 -3.14 -3.50 -2.68
CA ALA A 279 -2.98 -4.51 -3.70
C ALA A 279 -2.54 -5.86 -3.15
N ASP A 280 -1.93 -5.95 -1.95
CA ASP A 280 -1.63 -7.23 -1.29
C ASP A 280 -2.93 -8.04 -1.09
N PHE A 281 -3.04 -9.09 -1.89
CA PHE A 281 -4.17 -10.00 -1.87
C PHE A 281 -3.72 -11.44 -2.12
N ASP A 282 -3.63 -12.21 -1.03
CA ASP A 282 -3.12 -13.60 -1.04
C ASP A 282 -4.11 -14.61 -1.69
N LYS A 283 -5.41 -14.31 -1.73
CA LYS A 283 -6.41 -15.30 -2.19
C LYS A 283 -6.50 -15.32 -3.71
N GLN A 284 -6.04 -16.40 -4.35
CA GLN A 284 -6.43 -16.72 -5.73
C GLN A 284 -7.97 -16.71 -5.83
N PRO A 285 -8.60 -15.79 -6.57
CA PRO A 285 -10.04 -15.75 -6.67
C PRO A 285 -10.51 -16.99 -7.42
N ILE A 286 -11.15 -17.89 -6.68
CA ILE A 286 -11.94 -18.97 -7.23
C ILE A 286 -13.07 -18.28 -8.01
N LEU A 287 -13.09 -18.47 -9.33
CA LEU A 287 -14.05 -17.94 -10.31
C LEU A 287 -13.76 -16.57 -10.97
N LYS A 288 -13.35 -16.67 -12.24
CA LYS A 288 -13.49 -15.62 -13.26
C LYS A 288 -14.98 -15.28 -13.42
N TRP A 289 -15.48 -14.11 -12.97
CA TRP A 289 -16.63 -13.44 -13.60
C TRP A 289 -16.91 -12.02 -13.06
N GLN A 290 -17.23 -11.10 -13.98
CA GLN A 290 -17.45 -9.65 -13.80
C GLN A 290 -18.71 -9.25 -12.99
N GLY A 291 -19.30 -10.15 -12.20
CA GLY A 291 -20.59 -9.94 -11.50
C GLY A 291 -20.56 -10.07 -9.98
N ILE A 292 -19.36 -10.25 -9.39
CA ILE A 292 -19.17 -10.75 -8.03
C ILE A 292 -19.18 -9.68 -6.93
N HIS A 293 -19.03 -8.39 -7.26
CA HIS A 293 -19.03 -7.27 -6.30
C HIS A 293 -20.32 -7.22 -5.44
N ASN A 294 -21.47 -7.53 -6.04
CA ASN A 294 -22.75 -7.56 -5.33
C ASN A 294 -22.91 -8.78 -4.40
N VAL A 295 -22.14 -9.85 -4.61
CA VAL A 295 -22.24 -11.10 -3.84
C VAL A 295 -21.31 -11.05 -2.63
N TYR A 296 -20.06 -10.58 -2.79
CA TYR A 296 -19.11 -10.48 -1.66
C TYR A 296 -19.54 -9.46 -0.60
N LYS A 297 -20.34 -8.45 -0.97
CA LYS A 297 -20.99 -7.53 -0.02
C LYS A 297 -21.71 -8.24 1.13
N TYR A 298 -22.20 -9.46 0.91
CA TYR A 298 -22.95 -10.23 1.90
C TYR A 298 -22.14 -11.35 2.58
N PHE A 299 -20.90 -11.61 2.16
CA PHE A 299 -20.12 -12.78 2.62
C PHE A 299 -18.65 -12.51 2.97
N ALA A 300 -18.16 -11.27 2.85
CA ALA A 300 -16.78 -10.94 3.17
C ALA A 300 -16.63 -10.62 4.67
N GLU A 301 -16.11 -11.59 5.43
CA GLU A 301 -15.87 -11.47 6.89
C GLU A 301 -14.38 -11.47 7.26
N ASP A 302 -13.46 -11.27 6.29
CA ASP A 302 -12.01 -11.36 6.48
C ASP A 302 -11.22 -10.28 5.70
N VAL A 303 -9.88 -10.40 5.65
CA VAL A 303 -8.95 -9.51 4.90
C VAL A 303 -9.40 -9.25 3.45
N SER A 304 -10.15 -10.17 2.83
CA SER A 304 -10.69 -9.98 1.48
C SER A 304 -11.81 -8.93 1.38
N ALA A 305 -12.44 -8.57 2.50
CA ALA A 305 -13.48 -7.55 2.53
C ALA A 305 -12.96 -6.21 2.03
N PHE A 306 -11.79 -5.78 2.52
CA PHE A 306 -11.16 -4.53 2.06
C PHE A 306 -10.90 -4.59 0.55
N TYR A 307 -10.31 -5.68 0.07
CA TYR A 307 -10.03 -5.83 -1.35
C TYR A 307 -11.30 -5.70 -2.22
N TRP A 308 -12.37 -6.44 -1.89
CA TRP A 308 -13.57 -6.48 -2.74
C TRP A 308 -14.51 -5.29 -2.58
N LEU A 309 -14.65 -4.76 -1.36
CA LEU A 309 -15.59 -3.69 -1.04
C LEU A 309 -14.97 -2.30 -1.25
N THR A 310 -13.65 -2.21 -1.14
CA THR A 310 -12.92 -0.93 -1.12
C THR A 310 -11.98 -0.80 -2.29
N TYR A 311 -10.91 -1.59 -2.33
CA TYR A 311 -9.84 -1.43 -3.33
C TYR A 311 -10.33 -1.72 -4.76
N PHE A 312 -11.02 -2.83 -4.98
CA PHE A 312 -11.52 -3.22 -6.31
C PHE A 312 -12.43 -2.16 -6.96
N PRO A 313 -13.52 -1.68 -6.32
CA PRO A 313 -14.37 -0.64 -6.91
C PRO A 313 -13.66 0.71 -7.06
N MET A 314 -12.72 1.03 -6.16
CA MET A 314 -11.91 2.26 -6.27
C MET A 314 -11.03 2.21 -7.51
N MET A 315 -10.24 1.14 -7.67
CA MET A 315 -9.37 0.95 -8.82
C MET A 315 -10.14 0.82 -10.12
N LYS A 316 -11.31 0.16 -10.11
CA LYS A 316 -12.21 0.12 -11.28
C LYS A 316 -12.53 1.54 -11.76
N THR A 317 -12.89 2.44 -10.85
CA THR A 317 -13.21 3.83 -11.17
C THR A 317 -12.00 4.56 -11.75
N ILE A 318 -10.83 4.43 -11.11
CA ILE A 318 -9.61 5.10 -11.58
C ILE A 318 -9.18 4.59 -12.97
N LEU A 319 -9.28 3.29 -13.24
CA LEU A 319 -8.99 2.69 -14.53
C LEU A 319 -9.97 3.17 -15.62
N ASP A 320 -11.27 3.27 -15.30
CA ASP A 320 -12.27 3.77 -16.24
C ASP A 320 -12.00 5.24 -16.62
N GLU A 321 -11.67 6.10 -15.65
CA GLU A 321 -11.28 7.48 -15.92
C GLU A 321 -10.00 7.61 -16.75
N THR A 322 -9.03 6.74 -16.48
CA THR A 322 -7.77 6.71 -17.23
C THR A 322 -8.03 6.32 -18.69
N TYR A 323 -8.87 5.32 -18.92
CA TYR A 323 -9.28 4.89 -20.26
C TYR A 323 -10.08 5.97 -21.01
N GLU A 324 -11.03 6.64 -20.34
CA GLU A 324 -11.78 7.74 -20.94
C GLU A 324 -10.86 8.90 -21.38
N ARG A 325 -9.84 9.23 -20.58
CA ARG A 325 -8.87 10.27 -20.93
C ARG A 325 -8.05 9.87 -22.15
N LYS A 326 -7.59 8.62 -22.21
CA LYS A 326 -6.89 8.09 -23.40
C LYS A 326 -7.70 8.22 -24.68
N THR A 327 -9.01 7.95 -24.62
CA THR A 327 -9.88 7.96 -25.81
C THR A 327 -10.31 9.36 -26.25
N LYS A 328 -10.22 10.36 -25.36
CA LYS A 328 -10.61 11.75 -25.62
C LYS A 328 -9.43 12.66 -26.01
N GLY A 329 -8.19 12.27 -25.70
CA GLY A 329 -6.95 12.98 -26.05
C GLY A 329 -6.41 12.58 -27.41
#